data_AF-A0A8X8FPE7-F1
#
_entry.id   AF-A0A8X8FPE7-F1
#
_cell.length_a   1.000
_cell.length_b   1.000
_cell.length_c   1.000
_cell.angle_alpha   90.00
_cell.angle_beta   90.00
_cell.angle_gamma   90.00
#
_symmetry.space_group_name_H-M   'P 1'
#
loop_
_entity.id
_entity.type
_entity.pdbx_description
1 polymer ?
#
loop_
_entity_poly.entity_id
_entity_poly.type
_entity_poly.pdbx_seq_one_letter_code
_entity_poly.pdbx_strand_id
1 'polypeptide(L)'
;MKHLILAAACALSLAACSDPEAERQAQQAAEAAVQAQKEAKADEVARQYDTAVAAKDWERARMHGGSLLDIYKGTAAAARIEPGFADVKAQSDQARNLRRMQGLWQYNQIPVGTKGTQRSASIYGKQRVDVDGSGPKPVQLVFRDHPQWKQHAYLVLQAGDFRCPGGCRVQVSVDGGKPRAMAAWRPDTDEAIAMFITDHAALWKLARQAQAISIEFPVKAGGTRTVVFETGGVDASQMPWK
;
A
#
# COMPACT_ATOMS: atom_id res chain seq x y z
N MET A 1 92.53 -16.51 -2.93
CA MET A 1 91.28 -15.78 -2.58
C MET A 1 90.37 -15.60 -3.80
N LYS A 2 90.01 -16.68 -4.52
CA LYS A 2 89.19 -16.59 -5.75
C LYS A 2 88.10 -17.67 -5.85
N HIS A 3 88.14 -18.69 -4.97
CA HIS A 3 87.16 -19.79 -4.91
C HIS A 3 86.10 -19.60 -3.81
N LEU A 4 86.28 -18.63 -2.90
CA LEU A 4 85.33 -18.35 -1.81
C LEU A 4 84.20 -17.39 -2.20
N ILE A 5 84.32 -16.68 -3.34
CA ILE A 5 83.30 -15.73 -3.81
C ILE A 5 82.28 -16.42 -4.75
N LEU A 6 82.66 -17.56 -5.36
CA LEU A 6 81.76 -18.28 -6.28
C LEU A 6 80.72 -19.17 -5.57
N ALA A 7 80.97 -19.57 -4.32
CA ALA A 7 80.04 -20.41 -3.55
C ALA A 7 78.91 -19.60 -2.89
N ALA A 8 79.12 -18.31 -2.61
CA ALA A 8 78.12 -17.46 -1.97
C ALA A 8 77.05 -16.92 -2.96
N ALA A 9 77.31 -16.96 -4.27
CA ALA A 9 76.39 -16.45 -5.30
C ALA A 9 75.34 -17.48 -5.78
N CYS A 10 75.56 -18.79 -5.55
CA CYS A 10 74.58 -19.83 -5.94
C CYS A 10 73.55 -20.17 -4.84
N ALA A 11 73.73 -19.69 -3.60
CA ALA A 11 72.79 -19.95 -2.51
C ALA A 11 71.65 -18.92 -2.40
N LEU A 12 71.78 -17.76 -3.07
CA LEU A 12 70.79 -16.67 -3.02
C LEU A 12 69.76 -16.72 -4.16
N SER A 13 69.93 -17.60 -5.15
CA SER A 13 68.99 -17.76 -6.27
C SER A 13 67.88 -18.79 -6.04
N LEU A 14 67.86 -19.48 -4.89
CA LEU A 14 66.85 -20.51 -4.55
C LEU A 14 65.81 -20.05 -3.50
N ALA A 15 65.95 -18.85 -2.95
CA ALA A 15 65.01 -18.31 -1.95
C ALA A 15 63.81 -17.55 -2.56
N ALA A 16 63.66 -17.54 -3.89
CA ALA A 16 62.58 -16.84 -4.60
C ALA A 16 61.60 -17.78 -5.33
N CYS A 17 61.70 -19.10 -5.16
CA CYS A 17 60.66 -20.03 -5.61
C CYS A 17 59.61 -20.15 -4.51
N SER A 18 58.58 -19.32 -4.54
CA SER A 18 57.35 -19.65 -3.83
C SER A 18 56.74 -20.91 -4.44
N ASP A 19 56.23 -21.81 -3.61
CA ASP A 19 55.56 -23.04 -4.05
C ASP A 19 54.17 -22.67 -4.60
N PRO A 20 53.93 -22.76 -5.93
CA PRO A 20 52.66 -22.40 -6.53
C PRO A 20 51.49 -23.29 -6.07
N GLU A 21 51.75 -24.46 -5.48
CA GLU A 21 50.72 -25.30 -4.86
C GLU A 21 50.34 -24.79 -3.47
N ALA A 22 51.32 -24.43 -2.64
CA ALA A 22 51.07 -23.82 -1.33
C ALA A 22 50.33 -22.48 -1.44
N GLU A 23 50.69 -21.64 -2.42
CA GLU A 23 49.98 -20.38 -2.69
C GLU A 23 48.52 -20.61 -3.13
N ARG A 24 48.27 -21.59 -4.01
CA ARG A 24 46.91 -21.95 -4.44
C ARG A 24 46.05 -22.47 -3.28
N GLN A 25 46.62 -23.32 -2.42
CA GLN A 25 45.90 -23.81 -1.24
C GLN A 25 45.57 -22.68 -0.25
N ALA A 26 46.52 -21.77 0.00
CA ALA A 26 46.29 -20.62 0.86
C ALA A 26 45.19 -19.70 0.31
N GLN A 27 45.17 -19.48 -1.01
CA GLN A 27 44.13 -18.69 -1.67
C GLN A 27 42.74 -19.36 -1.58
N GLN A 28 42.65 -20.66 -1.84
CA GLN A 28 41.39 -21.42 -1.70
C GLN A 28 40.86 -21.39 -0.27
N ALA A 29 41.74 -21.52 0.73
CA ALA A 29 41.36 -21.43 2.13
C ALA A 29 40.84 -20.03 2.49
N ALA A 30 41.47 -18.97 1.97
CA ALA A 30 41.01 -17.60 2.16
C ALA A 30 39.65 -17.34 1.51
N GLU A 31 39.44 -17.81 0.28
CA GLU A 31 38.15 -17.71 -0.42
C GLU A 31 37.05 -18.49 0.31
N ALA A 32 37.34 -19.69 0.82
CA ALA A 32 36.42 -20.48 1.63
C ALA A 32 36.05 -19.76 2.94
N ALA A 33 37.01 -19.11 3.60
CA ALA A 33 36.76 -18.33 4.80
C ALA A 33 35.86 -17.11 4.51
N VAL A 34 36.08 -16.40 3.40
CA VAL A 34 35.23 -15.29 2.96
C VAL A 34 33.80 -15.78 2.67
N GLN A 35 33.65 -16.91 1.98
CA GLN A 35 32.35 -17.50 1.71
C GLN A 35 31.64 -17.93 2.99
N ALA A 36 32.33 -18.57 3.93
CA ALA A 36 31.75 -18.97 5.21
C ALA A 36 31.26 -17.75 6.04
N GLN A 37 32.00 -16.64 6.02
CA GLN A 37 31.56 -15.39 6.65
C GLN A 37 30.33 -14.79 5.97
N LYS A 38 30.26 -14.88 4.63
CA LYS A 38 29.10 -14.43 3.86
C LYS A 38 27.87 -15.29 4.17
N GLU A 39 28.02 -16.60 4.27
CA GLU A 39 26.95 -17.53 4.68
C GLU A 39 26.44 -17.19 6.09
N ALA A 40 27.33 -17.04 7.08
CA ALA A 40 26.93 -16.71 8.44
C ALA A 40 26.15 -15.38 8.54
N LYS A 41 26.54 -14.37 7.77
CA LYS A 41 25.81 -13.10 7.69
C LYS A 41 24.48 -13.24 6.95
N ALA A 42 24.42 -14.06 5.91
CA ALA A 42 23.18 -14.34 5.20
C ALA A 42 22.18 -15.07 6.12
N ASP A 43 22.64 -16.03 6.93
CA ASP A 43 21.80 -16.72 7.90
C ASP A 43 21.20 -15.78 8.95
N GLU A 44 21.96 -14.78 9.41
CA GLU A 44 21.42 -13.72 10.28
C GLU A 44 20.23 -13.01 9.63
N VAL A 45 20.41 -12.54 8.39
CA VAL A 45 19.35 -11.83 7.64
C VAL A 45 18.18 -12.77 7.32
N ALA A 46 18.46 -14.05 7.08
CA ALA A 46 17.45 -15.07 6.85
C ALA A 46 16.56 -15.28 8.08
N ARG A 47 17.13 -15.30 9.29
CA ARG A 47 16.32 -15.35 10.53
C ARG A 47 15.43 -14.12 10.69
N GLN A 48 15.92 -12.93 10.30
CA GLN A 48 15.12 -11.70 10.32
C GLN A 48 13.98 -11.75 9.28
N TYR A 49 14.26 -12.26 8.08
CA TYR A 49 13.25 -12.54 7.05
C TYR A 49 12.18 -13.50 7.57
N ASP A 50 12.59 -14.65 8.11
CA ASP A 50 11.67 -15.69 8.60
C ASP A 50 10.81 -15.16 9.76
N THR A 51 11.39 -14.36 10.66
CA THR A 51 10.65 -13.69 11.75
C THR A 51 9.61 -12.72 11.20
N ALA A 52 9.98 -11.92 10.19
CA ALA A 52 9.07 -10.97 9.57
C ALA A 52 7.94 -11.67 8.81
N VAL A 53 8.22 -12.76 8.10
CA VAL A 53 7.21 -13.61 7.45
C VAL A 53 6.25 -14.21 8.49
N ALA A 54 6.78 -14.77 9.58
CA ALA A 54 5.97 -15.35 10.66
C ALA A 54 5.06 -14.29 11.33
N ALA A 55 5.57 -13.07 11.50
CA ALA A 55 4.80 -11.94 12.01
C ALA A 55 3.86 -11.29 10.97
N LYS A 56 3.89 -11.75 9.71
CA LYS A 56 3.20 -11.12 8.56
C LYS A 56 3.58 -9.63 8.37
N ASP A 57 4.77 -9.24 8.83
CA ASP A 57 5.38 -7.95 8.52
C ASP A 57 6.02 -8.03 7.13
N TRP A 58 5.17 -8.03 6.11
CA TRP A 58 5.56 -8.28 4.72
C TRP A 58 6.56 -7.27 4.17
N GLU A 59 6.54 -6.04 4.66
CA GLU A 59 7.51 -5.03 4.24
C GLU A 59 8.90 -5.26 4.80
N ARG A 60 8.98 -5.62 6.08
CA ARG A 60 10.25 -6.03 6.68
C ARG A 60 10.76 -7.31 6.02
N ALA A 61 9.88 -8.28 5.78
CA ALA A 61 10.22 -9.50 5.04
C ALA A 61 10.74 -9.18 3.63
N ARG A 62 10.07 -8.29 2.89
CA ARG A 62 10.54 -7.84 1.57
C ARG A 62 11.92 -7.19 1.64
N MET A 63 12.18 -6.37 2.65
CA MET A 63 13.48 -5.70 2.84
C MET A 63 14.61 -6.71 3.07
N HIS A 64 14.43 -7.64 4.02
CA HIS A 64 15.45 -8.65 4.33
C HIS A 64 15.63 -9.65 3.18
N GLY A 65 14.53 -10.12 2.57
CA GLY A 65 14.61 -11.03 1.43
C GLY A 65 15.24 -10.38 0.20
N GLY A 66 14.98 -9.10 -0.04
CA GLY A 66 15.64 -8.35 -1.11
C GLY A 66 17.15 -8.27 -0.89
N SER A 67 17.57 -8.00 0.35
CA SER A 67 18.99 -8.02 0.74
C SER A 67 19.64 -9.39 0.54
N LEU A 68 18.94 -10.48 0.86
CA LEU A 68 19.43 -11.83 0.62
C LEU A 68 19.68 -12.12 -0.86
N LEU A 69 18.75 -11.72 -1.73
CA LEU A 69 18.86 -11.98 -3.18
C LEU A 69 19.81 -11.04 -3.91
N ASP A 70 20.03 -9.84 -3.38
CA ASP A 70 20.90 -8.82 -4.00
C ASP A 70 22.33 -8.86 -3.41
N ILE A 71 22.45 -8.68 -2.09
CA ILE A 71 23.74 -8.55 -1.38
C ILE A 71 24.33 -9.93 -1.07
N TYR A 72 23.51 -10.89 -0.65
CA TYR A 72 23.96 -12.24 -0.26
C TYR A 72 23.74 -13.29 -1.34
N LYS A 73 23.70 -12.88 -2.61
CA LYS A 73 23.53 -13.80 -3.74
C LYS A 73 24.57 -14.92 -3.72
N GLY A 74 24.12 -16.14 -4.01
CA GLY A 74 24.96 -17.35 -4.04
C GLY A 74 25.17 -18.01 -2.66
N THR A 75 24.50 -17.53 -1.61
CA THR A 75 24.43 -18.23 -0.31
C THR A 75 23.29 -19.24 -0.27
N ALA A 76 23.37 -20.22 0.64
CA ALA A 76 22.28 -21.18 0.85
C ALA A 76 20.97 -20.48 1.28
N ALA A 77 21.08 -19.44 2.10
CA ALA A 77 19.94 -18.63 2.54
C ALA A 77 19.25 -17.91 1.37
N ALA A 78 20.01 -17.31 0.46
CA ALA A 78 19.45 -16.66 -0.73
C ALA A 78 18.71 -17.65 -1.62
N ALA A 79 19.33 -18.81 -1.91
CA ALA A 79 18.72 -19.86 -2.72
C ALA A 79 17.43 -20.42 -2.11
N ARG A 80 17.37 -20.55 -0.76
CA ARG A 80 16.20 -21.04 -0.05
C ARG A 80 14.97 -20.15 -0.23
N ILE A 81 15.15 -18.82 -0.19
CA ILE A 81 14.02 -17.89 -0.21
C ILE A 81 13.58 -17.48 -1.62
N GLU A 82 14.45 -17.63 -2.61
CA GLU A 82 14.24 -17.16 -3.99
C GLU A 82 12.89 -17.61 -4.58
N PRO A 83 12.46 -18.89 -4.46
CA PRO A 83 11.20 -19.33 -5.04
C PRO A 83 9.96 -18.67 -4.43
N GLY A 84 10.01 -18.28 -3.14
CA GLY A 84 8.88 -17.70 -2.41
C GLY A 84 8.91 -16.17 -2.32
N PHE A 85 9.99 -15.53 -2.76
CA PHE A 85 10.18 -14.10 -2.55
C PHE A 85 9.20 -13.23 -3.37
N ALA A 86 8.76 -13.73 -4.53
CA ALA A 86 7.76 -13.04 -5.35
C ALA A 86 6.43 -12.85 -4.60
N ASP A 87 5.99 -13.86 -3.83
CA ASP A 87 4.79 -13.76 -3.01
C ASP A 87 4.96 -12.77 -1.87
N VAL A 88 6.13 -12.76 -1.20
CA VAL A 88 6.44 -11.76 -0.17
C VAL A 88 6.39 -10.34 -0.73
N LYS A 89 6.92 -10.13 -1.94
CA LYS A 89 6.83 -8.84 -2.63
C LYS A 89 5.37 -8.46 -2.90
N ALA A 90 4.55 -9.38 -3.40
CA ALA A 90 3.14 -9.14 -3.65
C ALA A 90 2.37 -8.79 -2.37
N GLN A 91 2.60 -9.52 -1.28
CA GLN A 91 2.00 -9.24 0.03
C GLN A 91 2.46 -7.88 0.59
N SER A 92 3.73 -7.53 0.42
CA SER A 92 4.27 -6.21 0.80
C SER A 92 3.61 -5.08 0.02
N ASP A 93 3.44 -5.24 -1.29
CA ASP A 93 2.79 -4.23 -2.14
C ASP A 93 1.29 -4.09 -1.79
N GLN A 94 0.61 -5.19 -1.45
CA GLN A 94 -0.77 -5.16 -0.93
C GLN A 94 -0.85 -4.43 0.42
N ALA A 95 0.03 -4.74 1.37
CA ALA A 95 0.08 -4.09 2.68
C ALA A 95 0.35 -2.58 2.56
N ARG A 96 1.30 -2.17 1.71
CA ARG A 96 1.55 -0.76 1.40
C ARG A 96 0.33 -0.08 0.79
N ASN A 97 -0.31 -0.72 -0.20
CA ASN A 97 -1.48 -0.13 -0.84
C ASN A 97 -2.64 0.01 0.15
N LEU A 98 -2.86 -0.97 1.04
CA LEU A 98 -3.86 -0.88 2.09
C LEU A 98 -3.61 0.31 3.02
N ARG A 99 -2.38 0.49 3.51
CA ARG A 99 -2.03 1.64 4.36
C ARG A 99 -2.17 2.98 3.64
N ARG A 100 -1.82 3.03 2.35
CA ARG A 100 -2.05 4.21 1.52
C ARG A 100 -3.54 4.55 1.46
N MET A 101 -4.41 3.56 1.21
CA MET A 101 -5.86 3.79 1.16
C MET A 101 -6.45 4.15 2.52
N GLN A 102 -5.98 3.53 3.62
CA GLN A 102 -6.32 3.93 4.98
C GLN A 102 -6.04 5.40 5.23
N GLY A 103 -4.89 5.90 4.76
CA GLY A 103 -4.52 7.32 4.85
C GLY A 103 -5.36 8.29 4.03
N LEU A 104 -6.24 7.82 3.14
CA LEU A 104 -7.19 8.67 2.40
C LEU A 104 -8.43 9.04 3.22
N TRP A 105 -8.72 8.26 4.28
CA TRP A 105 -9.90 8.45 5.10
C TRP A 105 -9.71 9.52 6.16
N GLN A 106 -10.71 10.38 6.29
CA GLN A 106 -10.82 11.39 7.34
C GLN A 106 -11.95 10.99 8.29
N TYR A 107 -11.65 10.87 9.57
CA TYR A 107 -12.62 10.55 10.61
C TYR A 107 -12.81 11.74 11.55
N ASN A 108 -14.06 12.11 11.82
CA ASN A 108 -14.40 13.15 12.78
C ASN A 108 -15.41 12.64 13.80
N GLN A 109 -15.24 13.06 15.06
CA GLN A 109 -16.17 12.81 16.16
C GLN A 109 -16.51 14.13 16.83
N ILE A 110 -17.80 14.49 16.85
CA ILE A 110 -18.26 15.80 17.36
C ILE A 110 -19.37 15.55 18.38
N PRO A 111 -19.24 16.06 19.63
CA PRO A 111 -20.35 16.03 20.59
C PRO A 111 -21.56 16.82 20.08
N VAL A 112 -22.76 16.23 20.17
CA VAL A 112 -24.03 16.88 19.82
C VAL A 112 -24.76 17.22 21.10
N GLY A 113 -24.30 18.28 21.77
CA GLY A 113 -24.77 18.66 23.10
C GLY A 113 -24.74 17.46 24.05
N THR A 114 -25.87 17.18 24.71
CA THR A 114 -26.05 16.00 25.59
C THR A 114 -26.61 14.77 24.88
N LYS A 115 -26.80 14.82 23.55
CA LYS A 115 -27.50 13.78 22.77
C LYS A 115 -26.59 12.67 22.26
N GLY A 116 -25.28 12.75 22.51
CA GLY A 116 -24.28 11.78 22.10
C GLY A 116 -23.24 12.38 21.16
N THR A 117 -22.58 11.53 20.38
CA THR A 117 -21.49 11.92 19.48
C THR A 117 -21.89 11.66 18.04
N GLN A 118 -21.80 12.68 17.18
CA GLN A 118 -21.82 12.49 15.75
C GLN A 118 -20.48 11.92 15.31
N ARG A 119 -20.52 10.85 14.51
CA ARG A 119 -19.33 10.26 13.89
C ARG A 119 -19.42 10.45 12.38
N SER A 120 -18.30 10.71 11.73
CA SER A 120 -18.25 10.71 10.27
C SER A 120 -16.95 10.14 9.75
N ALA A 121 -17.04 9.42 8.64
CA ALA A 121 -15.93 9.01 7.81
C ALA A 121 -16.11 9.64 6.42
N SER A 122 -15.07 10.24 5.88
CA SER A 122 -15.12 10.85 4.57
C SER A 122 -13.87 10.58 3.76
N ILE A 123 -14.03 10.57 2.44
CA ILE A 123 -12.95 10.32 1.48
C ILE A 123 -13.19 11.16 0.23
N TYR A 124 -12.11 11.73 -0.32
CA TYR A 124 -12.16 12.41 -1.61
C TYR A 124 -12.05 11.43 -2.77
N GLY A 125 -12.67 11.76 -3.89
CA GLY A 125 -12.48 11.04 -5.14
C GLY A 125 -11.02 11.03 -5.58
N LYS A 126 -10.59 9.91 -6.16
CA LYS A 126 -9.26 9.71 -6.73
C LYS A 126 -8.93 10.77 -7.79
N GLN A 127 -9.91 11.05 -8.65
CA GLN A 127 -9.84 12.12 -9.63
C GLN A 127 -10.68 13.32 -9.22
N ARG A 128 -10.23 14.51 -9.63
CA ARG A 128 -11.06 15.70 -9.70
C ARG A 128 -11.94 15.62 -10.95
N VAL A 129 -13.17 16.09 -10.86
CA VAL A 129 -14.12 16.11 -11.98
C VAL A 129 -14.67 17.51 -12.18
N ASP A 130 -14.87 17.89 -13.43
CA ASP A 130 -15.54 19.14 -13.77
C ASP A 130 -17.06 18.92 -13.82
N VAL A 131 -17.77 19.57 -12.90
CA VAL A 131 -19.21 19.37 -12.68
C VAL A 131 -20.05 20.56 -13.14
N ASP A 132 -19.43 21.70 -13.47
CA ASP A 132 -20.10 22.96 -13.78
C ASP A 132 -19.45 23.78 -14.91
N GLY A 133 -18.34 23.33 -15.49
CA GLY A 133 -17.59 24.02 -16.53
C GLY A 133 -16.52 24.97 -16.00
N SER A 134 -16.37 25.11 -14.68
CA SER A 134 -15.33 25.96 -14.06
C SER A 134 -13.99 25.23 -13.85
N GLY A 135 -13.90 23.98 -14.32
CA GLY A 135 -12.72 23.12 -14.24
C GLY A 135 -12.79 22.07 -13.12
N PRO A 136 -11.83 21.12 -13.08
CA PRO A 136 -11.93 19.96 -12.21
C PRO A 136 -11.82 20.29 -10.71
N LYS A 137 -12.80 19.86 -9.92
CA LYS A 137 -12.84 19.98 -8.44
C LYS A 137 -12.93 18.60 -7.77
N PRO A 138 -12.48 18.45 -6.52
CA PRO A 138 -12.69 17.21 -5.79
C PRO A 138 -14.17 17.03 -5.44
N VAL A 139 -14.59 15.77 -5.40
CA VAL A 139 -15.90 15.35 -4.90
C VAL A 139 -15.65 14.50 -3.67
N GLN A 140 -16.42 14.72 -2.61
CA GLN A 140 -16.25 14.01 -1.35
C GLN A 140 -17.42 13.04 -1.13
N LEU A 141 -17.10 11.82 -0.72
CA LEU A 141 -18.07 10.87 -0.18
C LEU A 141 -18.01 10.94 1.34
N VAL A 142 -19.18 11.06 1.98
CA VAL A 142 -19.30 11.16 3.43
C VAL A 142 -20.30 10.15 3.96
N PHE A 143 -19.91 9.41 4.98
CA PHE A 143 -20.78 8.61 5.85
C PHE A 143 -20.89 9.31 7.19
N ARG A 144 -22.12 9.58 7.66
CA ARG A 144 -22.37 10.32 8.90
C ARG A 144 -23.37 9.58 9.78
N ASP A 145 -22.95 9.25 10.98
CA ASP A 145 -23.81 8.77 12.06
C ASP A 145 -24.16 9.92 13.00
N HIS A 146 -25.40 10.40 12.95
CA HIS A 146 -25.87 11.46 13.84
C HIS A 146 -26.84 10.88 14.88
N PRO A 147 -26.69 11.18 16.19
CA PRO A 147 -27.53 10.58 17.23
C PRO A 147 -29.05 10.81 17.03
N GLN A 148 -29.42 12.02 16.60
CA GLN A 148 -30.80 12.39 16.28
C GLN A 148 -31.20 12.10 14.82
N TRP A 149 -30.44 12.59 13.85
CA TRP A 149 -30.79 12.46 12.42
C TRP A 149 -30.45 11.10 11.82
N LYS A 150 -29.87 10.18 12.60
CA LYS A 150 -29.50 8.84 12.16
C LYS A 150 -28.42 8.86 11.08
N GLN A 151 -28.42 7.80 10.29
CA GLN A 151 -27.35 7.37 9.41
C GLN A 151 -27.60 7.93 8.01
N HIS A 152 -26.60 8.59 7.44
CA HIS A 152 -26.65 9.11 6.08
C HIS A 152 -25.34 8.90 5.32
N ALA A 153 -25.46 8.61 4.03
CA ALA A 153 -24.35 8.69 3.09
C ALA A 153 -24.67 9.73 2.02
N TYR A 154 -23.72 10.58 1.69
CA TYR A 154 -23.92 11.64 0.70
C TYR A 154 -22.64 12.02 -0.03
N LEU A 155 -22.82 12.54 -1.23
CA LEU A 155 -21.77 13.19 -2.02
C LEU A 155 -21.81 14.69 -1.78
N VAL A 156 -20.64 15.33 -1.75
CA VAL A 156 -20.47 16.78 -1.65
C VAL A 156 -19.67 17.28 -2.84
N LEU A 157 -20.17 18.31 -3.52
CA LEU A 157 -19.43 19.05 -4.55
C LEU A 157 -18.84 20.33 -3.94
N GLN A 158 -17.67 20.75 -4.42
CA GLN A 158 -17.09 22.05 -4.06
C GLN A 158 -17.54 23.20 -4.98
N ALA A 159 -18.21 22.88 -6.08
CA ALA A 159 -18.78 23.82 -7.04
C ALA A 159 -19.91 23.13 -7.82
N GLY A 160 -20.77 23.89 -8.47
CA GLY A 160 -21.94 23.35 -9.16
C GLY A 160 -22.98 22.73 -8.24
N ASP A 161 -23.85 21.89 -8.82
CA ASP A 161 -24.97 21.26 -8.11
C ASP A 161 -25.39 19.93 -8.77
N PHE A 162 -26.07 19.09 -8.03
CA PHE A 162 -26.60 17.82 -8.50
C PHE A 162 -27.97 17.99 -9.17
N ARG A 163 -28.18 17.30 -10.30
CA ARG A 163 -29.51 17.23 -10.94
C ARG A 163 -30.31 16.05 -10.39
N CYS A 164 -30.73 16.17 -9.13
CA CYS A 164 -31.47 15.12 -8.42
C CYS A 164 -32.66 15.64 -7.56
N PRO A 165 -33.43 16.68 -7.98
CA PRO A 165 -34.60 17.13 -7.23
C PRO A 165 -35.71 16.06 -7.28
N GLY A 166 -36.38 15.81 -6.16
CA GLY A 166 -37.41 14.77 -6.06
C GLY A 166 -36.88 13.32 -6.15
N GLY A 167 -35.57 13.15 -6.33
CA GLY A 167 -34.89 11.86 -6.38
C GLY A 167 -34.36 11.50 -7.77
N CYS A 168 -33.33 10.64 -7.79
CA CYS A 168 -32.71 10.08 -8.98
C CYS A 168 -32.08 8.72 -8.65
N ARG A 169 -31.42 8.11 -9.64
CA ARG A 169 -30.65 6.88 -9.45
C ARG A 169 -29.18 7.10 -9.80
N VAL A 170 -28.29 6.96 -8.83
CA VAL A 170 -26.85 6.92 -9.06
C VAL A 170 -26.43 5.50 -9.42
N GLN A 171 -25.42 5.35 -10.28
CA GLN A 171 -24.87 4.03 -10.59
C GLN A 171 -23.64 3.78 -9.74
N VAL A 172 -23.66 2.72 -8.94
CA VAL A 172 -22.56 2.36 -8.05
C VAL A 172 -21.89 1.09 -8.54
N SER A 173 -20.62 1.15 -8.89
CA SER A 173 -19.79 -0.01 -9.26
C SER A 173 -18.75 -0.27 -8.17
N VAL A 174 -18.46 -1.55 -7.95
CA VAL A 174 -17.49 -2.03 -6.95
C VAL A 174 -16.34 -2.69 -7.69
N ASP A 175 -15.12 -2.23 -7.46
CA ASP A 175 -13.88 -2.79 -8.04
C ASP A 175 -13.94 -2.99 -9.56
N GLY A 176 -14.60 -2.07 -10.27
CA GLY A 176 -14.78 -2.11 -11.74
C GLY A 176 -15.86 -3.08 -12.23
N GLY A 177 -16.62 -3.69 -11.32
CA GLY A 177 -17.72 -4.61 -11.63
C GLY A 177 -18.97 -3.92 -12.21
N LYS A 178 -20.01 -4.72 -12.44
CA LYS A 178 -21.28 -4.22 -13.00
C LYS A 178 -21.92 -3.17 -12.09
N PRO A 179 -22.31 -1.99 -12.61
CA PRO A 179 -22.97 -0.97 -11.80
C PRO A 179 -24.34 -1.43 -11.28
N ARG A 180 -24.64 -1.06 -10.04
CA ARG A 180 -25.94 -1.21 -9.39
C ARG A 180 -26.53 0.16 -9.14
N ALA A 181 -27.74 0.37 -9.63
CA ALA A 181 -28.46 1.61 -9.41
C ALA A 181 -28.91 1.75 -7.94
N MET A 182 -28.59 2.85 -7.27
CA MET A 182 -29.05 3.18 -5.92
C MET A 182 -29.90 4.46 -5.95
N ALA A 183 -30.98 4.49 -5.17
CA ALA A 183 -31.79 5.70 -5.05
C ALA A 183 -30.98 6.79 -4.35
N ALA A 184 -31.09 8.01 -4.86
CA ALA A 184 -30.48 9.20 -4.30
C ALA A 184 -31.46 10.37 -4.38
N TRP A 185 -31.21 11.42 -3.62
CA TRP A 185 -31.98 12.66 -3.67
C TRP A 185 -31.12 13.84 -3.23
N ARG A 186 -31.39 15.01 -3.81
CA ARG A 186 -30.80 16.28 -3.40
C ARG A 186 -31.88 17.12 -2.72
N PRO A 187 -31.66 17.63 -1.49
CA PRO A 187 -32.61 18.52 -0.84
C PRO A 187 -32.93 19.74 -1.68
N ASP A 188 -34.17 20.22 -1.61
CA ASP A 188 -34.59 21.41 -2.35
C ASP A 188 -34.27 22.68 -1.55
N THR A 189 -32.98 23.03 -1.48
CA THR A 189 -32.50 24.28 -0.85
C THR A 189 -31.47 24.96 -1.73
N ASP A 190 -31.30 26.28 -1.59
CA ASP A 190 -30.30 27.03 -2.37
C ASP A 190 -28.86 26.83 -1.86
N GLU A 191 -28.70 26.27 -0.67
CA GLU A 191 -27.41 26.05 0.02
C GLU A 191 -26.89 24.60 -0.11
N ALA A 192 -27.73 23.65 -0.55
CA ALA A 192 -27.37 22.22 -0.55
C ALA A 192 -26.40 21.88 -1.69
N ILE A 193 -25.12 21.79 -1.33
CA ILE A 193 -24.04 21.20 -2.15
C ILE A 193 -23.95 19.68 -2.02
N ALA A 194 -24.94 19.03 -1.38
CA ALA A 194 -24.91 17.62 -1.04
C ALA A 194 -26.09 16.84 -1.63
N MET A 195 -25.80 15.63 -2.11
CA MET A 195 -26.80 14.66 -2.58
C MET A 195 -26.70 13.39 -1.74
N PHE A 196 -27.82 12.98 -1.15
CA PHE A 196 -27.92 11.82 -0.28
C PHE A 196 -28.19 10.56 -1.09
N ILE A 197 -27.52 9.47 -0.73
CA ILE A 197 -27.79 8.13 -1.24
C ILE A 197 -28.66 7.42 -0.21
N THR A 198 -29.89 7.07 -0.61
CA THR A 198 -30.93 6.57 0.29
C THR A 198 -30.51 5.25 0.93
N ASP A 199 -29.96 4.32 0.14
CA ASP A 199 -29.47 3.02 0.60
C ASP A 199 -28.03 3.13 1.17
N HIS A 200 -27.89 3.99 2.18
CA HIS A 200 -26.62 4.29 2.85
C HIS A 200 -26.02 3.05 3.53
N ALA A 201 -26.85 2.16 4.09
CA ALA A 201 -26.40 0.93 4.73
C ALA A 201 -25.73 -0.02 3.72
N ALA A 202 -26.33 -0.21 2.53
CA ALA A 202 -25.69 -1.03 1.52
C ALA A 202 -24.43 -0.36 0.95
N LEU A 203 -24.45 0.96 0.71
CA LEU A 203 -23.26 1.67 0.25
C LEU A 203 -22.10 1.54 1.25
N TRP A 204 -22.38 1.64 2.56
CA TRP A 204 -21.39 1.42 3.61
C TRP A 204 -20.84 0.00 3.63
N LYS A 205 -21.72 -1.01 3.49
CA LYS A 205 -21.32 -2.41 3.37
C LYS A 205 -20.36 -2.61 2.19
N LEU A 206 -20.65 -2.00 1.04
CA LEU A 206 -19.75 -2.05 -0.12
C LEU A 206 -18.41 -1.37 0.19
N ALA A 207 -18.43 -0.18 0.80
CA ALA A 207 -17.20 0.57 1.08
C ALA A 207 -16.24 -0.19 2.00
N ARG A 208 -16.79 -0.98 2.94
CA ARG A 208 -16.04 -1.84 3.85
C ARG A 208 -15.37 -3.05 3.20
N GLN A 209 -15.87 -3.47 2.03
CA GLN A 209 -15.45 -4.72 1.38
C GLN A 209 -14.64 -4.47 0.09
N ALA A 210 -14.85 -3.32 -0.54
CA ALA A 210 -14.25 -2.95 -1.81
C ALA A 210 -12.84 -2.36 -1.65
N GLN A 211 -12.01 -2.47 -2.69
CA GLN A 211 -10.82 -1.63 -2.85
C GLN A 211 -11.21 -0.24 -3.36
N ALA A 212 -12.17 -0.18 -4.27
CA ALA A 212 -12.70 1.06 -4.81
C ALA A 212 -14.20 0.97 -5.13
N ILE A 213 -14.88 2.09 -4.95
CA ILE A 213 -16.26 2.29 -5.40
C ILE A 213 -16.27 3.41 -6.43
N SER A 214 -16.92 3.17 -7.57
CA SER A 214 -17.23 4.20 -8.54
C SER A 214 -18.68 4.60 -8.42
N ILE A 215 -18.96 5.91 -8.40
CA ILE A 215 -20.32 6.45 -8.34
C ILE A 215 -20.50 7.41 -9.52
N GLU A 216 -21.46 7.09 -10.38
CA GLU A 216 -21.96 7.96 -11.43
C GLU A 216 -23.20 8.71 -10.95
N PHE A 217 -23.19 10.03 -11.11
CA PHE A 217 -24.28 10.91 -10.66
C PHE A 217 -24.59 12.03 -11.67
N PRO A 218 -25.84 12.51 -11.73
CA PRO A 218 -26.25 13.60 -12.61
C PRO A 218 -25.87 14.98 -12.05
N VAL A 219 -25.45 15.89 -12.92
CA VAL A 219 -25.08 17.28 -12.56
C VAL A 219 -25.98 18.31 -13.24
N LYS A 220 -26.15 19.47 -12.61
CA LYS A 220 -27.03 20.55 -13.11
C LYS A 220 -26.57 21.13 -14.45
N ALA A 221 -25.25 21.13 -14.71
CA ALA A 221 -24.67 21.53 -16.00
C ALA A 221 -24.95 20.55 -17.15
N GLY A 222 -25.58 19.40 -16.87
CA GLY A 222 -25.98 18.41 -17.87
C GLY A 222 -25.12 17.15 -17.89
N GLY A 223 -25.77 16.04 -18.26
CA GLY A 223 -25.18 14.71 -18.27
C GLY A 223 -24.85 14.17 -16.86
N THR A 224 -23.97 13.19 -16.83
CA THR A 224 -23.49 12.54 -15.59
C THR A 224 -21.99 12.73 -15.43
N ARG A 225 -21.50 12.54 -14.21
CA ARG A 225 -20.08 12.47 -13.88
C ARG A 225 -19.83 11.23 -13.03
N THR A 226 -18.65 10.65 -13.21
CA THR A 226 -18.24 9.45 -12.49
C THR A 226 -17.00 9.73 -11.67
N VAL A 227 -17.09 9.42 -10.37
CA VAL A 227 -15.98 9.56 -9.43
C VAL A 227 -15.63 8.19 -8.87
N VAL A 228 -14.33 7.90 -8.74
CA VAL A 228 -13.83 6.69 -8.08
C VAL A 228 -13.33 7.07 -6.69
N PHE A 229 -13.77 6.35 -5.67
CA PHE A 229 -13.32 6.48 -4.29
C PHE A 229 -12.57 5.21 -3.91
N GLU A 230 -11.30 5.33 -3.51
CA GLU A 230 -10.47 4.20 -3.07
C GLU A 230 -10.83 3.84 -1.62
N THR A 231 -11.96 3.16 -1.43
CA THR A 231 -12.56 2.91 -0.12
C THR A 231 -11.84 1.84 0.71
N GLY A 232 -10.90 1.11 0.11
CA GLY A 232 -10.16 0.05 0.78
C GLY A 232 -9.55 0.52 2.12
N GLY A 233 -9.61 -0.34 3.12
CA GLY A 233 -9.05 -0.05 4.43
C GLY A 233 -9.83 0.94 5.28
N VAL A 234 -11.09 1.25 4.96
CA VAL A 234 -11.96 1.99 5.88
C VAL A 234 -12.01 1.32 7.26
N ASP A 235 -11.82 2.11 8.31
CA ASP A 235 -11.83 1.66 9.70
C ASP A 235 -13.25 1.69 10.26
N ALA A 236 -13.93 0.55 10.18
CA ALA A 236 -15.28 0.39 10.70
C ALA A 236 -15.38 0.55 12.24
N SER A 237 -14.26 0.47 12.98
CA SER A 237 -14.29 0.71 14.43
C SER A 237 -14.51 2.20 14.77
N GLN A 238 -14.08 3.11 13.88
CA GLN A 238 -14.35 4.55 14.01
C GLN A 238 -15.82 4.90 13.73
N MET A 239 -16.48 4.06 12.93
CA MET A 239 -17.86 4.19 12.46
C MET A 239 -18.65 2.90 12.74
N PRO A 240 -19.14 2.69 13.98
CA PRO A 240 -19.85 1.47 14.40
C PRO A 240 -21.29 1.41 13.86
N TRP A 241 -21.49 1.79 12.60
CA TRP A 241 -22.70 1.52 11.83
C TRP A 241 -22.91 0.02 11.70
N LYS A 242 -24.08 -0.44 12.15
CA LYS A 242 -24.55 -1.81 11.96
C LYS A 242 -24.95 -2.07 10.52
#